data_AF-A0A925NLF5-F1
#
_entry.id   AF-A0A925NLF5-F1
#
_cell.length_a   1.000
_cell.length_b   1.000
_cell.length_c   1.000
_cell.angle_alpha   90.00
_cell.angle_beta   90.00
_cell.angle_gamma   90.00
#
_symmetry.space_group_name_H-M   'P 1'
#
loop_
_entity.id
_entity.type
_entity.pdbx_description
1 polymer ?
#
loop_
_entity_poly.entity_id
_entity_poly.type
_entity_poly.pdbx_seq_one_letter_code
_entity_poly.pdbx_strand_id
1 'polypeptide(L)'
;MRTVSLSNPIVQEKITKSFIPLKVQINQGLQNFPLDWPALKQWRTIYLWMGGPKTKGITGCSVVSPDLKLELANTGSALVWELFDSIAYNPLKFATMLDNSLERFQREQSILADVNLSNEERRKQLGKFHAKLKQAIREEGKFHLPPPGFSIKGAADLFRLSGDLKP
;
A
#
# COMPACT_ATOMS: atom_id res chain seq x y z
N MET A 1 1.72 17.36 18.61
CA MET A 1 1.70 16.75 17.27
C MET A 1 0.61 15.70 17.26
N ARG A 2 -0.40 15.81 16.39
CA ARG A 2 -1.48 14.82 16.32
C ARG A 2 -0.94 13.57 15.64
N THR A 3 -0.76 12.50 16.40
CA THR A 3 -0.47 11.16 15.90
C THR A 3 -1.65 10.74 15.03
N VAL A 4 -1.45 10.66 13.71
CA VAL A 4 -2.50 10.25 12.79
C VAL A 4 -2.34 8.77 12.53
N SER A 5 -3.09 8.01 13.32
CA SER A 5 -3.09 6.56 13.32
C SER A 5 -4.20 6.03 12.41
N LEU A 6 -4.04 4.78 11.98
CA LEU A 6 -5.11 3.94 11.40
C LEU A 6 -6.36 3.86 12.31
N SER A 7 -6.28 4.37 13.54
CA SER A 7 -7.41 4.62 14.43
C SER A 7 -8.29 5.82 14.05
N ASN A 8 -7.98 6.54 12.95
CA ASN A 8 -8.85 7.62 12.48
C ASN A 8 -10.26 7.07 12.16
N PRO A 9 -11.34 7.68 12.70
CA PRO A 9 -12.71 7.17 12.51
C PRO A 9 -13.13 7.01 11.05
N ILE A 10 -12.72 7.92 10.16
CA ILE A 10 -13.05 7.86 8.73
C ILE A 10 -12.42 6.62 8.08
N VAL A 11 -11.18 6.33 8.43
CA VAL A 11 -10.45 5.15 7.93
C VAL A 11 -11.07 3.88 8.51
N GLN A 12 -11.35 3.85 9.82
CA GLN A 12 -11.97 2.70 10.47
C GLN A 12 -13.35 2.38 9.91
N GLU A 13 -14.18 3.40 9.68
CA GLU A 13 -15.50 3.25 9.09
C GLU A 13 -15.41 2.68 7.66
N LYS A 14 -14.53 3.22 6.82
CA LYS A 14 -14.34 2.70 5.46
C LYS A 14 -13.87 1.24 5.47
N ILE A 15 -12.86 0.92 6.28
CA ILE A 15 -12.36 -0.45 6.38
C ILE A 15 -13.49 -1.38 6.81
N THR A 16 -14.17 -1.09 7.92
CA THR A 16 -15.21 -1.97 8.47
C THR A 16 -16.42 -2.15 7.55
N LYS A 17 -16.78 -1.15 6.75
CA LYS A 17 -17.93 -1.24 5.83
C LYS A 17 -17.63 -1.92 4.51
N SER A 18 -16.43 -1.77 3.98
CA SER A 18 -16.15 -2.09 2.57
C SER A 18 -14.94 -2.99 2.34
N PHE A 19 -14.14 -3.25 3.37
CA PHE A 19 -12.90 -4.02 3.26
C PHE A 19 -12.78 -5.07 4.37
N ILE A 20 -12.05 -6.15 4.08
CA ILE A 20 -11.70 -7.16 5.09
C ILE A 20 -10.22 -6.94 5.45
N PRO A 21 -9.90 -6.48 6.67
CA PRO A 21 -8.52 -6.22 7.04
C PRO A 21 -7.77 -7.54 7.21
N LEU A 22 -6.70 -7.73 6.43
CA LEU A 22 -5.75 -8.82 6.59
C LEU A 22 -4.42 -8.25 7.09
N LYS A 23 -3.95 -8.75 8.24
CA LYS A 23 -2.66 -8.34 8.80
C LYS A 23 -1.59 -9.35 8.44
N VAL A 24 -0.70 -8.97 7.51
CA VAL A 24 0.51 -9.74 7.21
C VAL A 24 1.66 -9.16 8.00
N GLN A 25 2.24 -9.95 8.91
CA GLN A 25 3.40 -9.56 9.68
C GLN A 25 4.68 -10.08 9.01
N ILE A 26 5.52 -9.15 8.55
CA ILE A 26 6.85 -9.49 8.03
C ILE A 26 7.83 -9.40 9.20
N ASN A 27 8.18 -10.54 9.77
CA ASN A 27 9.13 -10.61 10.88
C ASN A 27 10.57 -10.33 10.41
N GLN A 28 11.40 -9.77 11.30
CA GLN A 28 12.84 -9.68 11.06
C GLN A 28 13.43 -11.07 10.84
N GLY A 29 14.40 -11.18 9.92
CA GLY A 29 15.02 -12.46 9.60
C GLY A 29 14.27 -13.32 8.58
N LEU A 30 13.08 -12.91 8.12
CA LEU A 30 12.35 -13.64 7.10
C LEU A 30 13.15 -13.62 5.78
N GLN A 31 13.68 -14.79 5.39
CA GLN A 31 14.41 -14.96 4.13
C GLN A 31 13.45 -14.98 2.93
N ASN A 32 12.26 -15.55 3.14
CA ASN A 32 11.24 -15.73 2.10
C ASN A 32 10.06 -14.80 2.39
N PHE A 33 10.15 -13.57 1.87
CA PHE A 33 8.98 -12.69 1.71
C PHE A 33 7.84 -13.47 1.03
N PRO A 34 6.56 -13.34 1.41
CA PRO A 34 5.47 -14.10 0.81
C PRO A 34 5.49 -13.96 -0.73
N LEU A 35 5.99 -15.01 -1.41
CA LEU A 35 6.36 -14.96 -2.83
C LEU A 35 5.14 -14.99 -3.76
N ASP A 36 4.02 -15.51 -3.25
CA ASP A 36 2.84 -15.85 -4.05
C ASP A 36 1.86 -14.68 -4.22
N TRP A 37 2.17 -13.50 -3.67
CA TRP A 37 1.35 -12.30 -3.86
C TRP A 37 2.03 -11.33 -4.82
N PRO A 38 1.61 -11.27 -6.10
CA PRO A 38 2.18 -10.36 -7.09
C PRO A 38 2.16 -8.90 -6.64
N ALA A 39 1.12 -8.50 -5.89
CA ALA A 39 0.97 -7.16 -5.33
C ALA A 39 2.14 -6.76 -4.42
N LEU A 40 2.72 -7.69 -3.67
CA LEU A 40 3.77 -7.35 -2.71
C LEU A 40 5.19 -7.39 -3.29
N LYS A 41 5.36 -7.63 -4.59
CA LYS A 41 6.68 -7.70 -5.23
C LYS A 41 7.47 -6.41 -5.08
N GLN A 42 6.82 -5.25 -5.19
CA GLN A 42 7.49 -3.95 -5.02
C GLN A 42 8.00 -3.78 -3.59
N TRP A 43 7.19 -4.15 -2.59
CA TRP A 43 7.60 -4.09 -1.19
C TRP A 43 8.74 -5.03 -0.89
N ARG A 44 8.76 -6.22 -1.50
CA ARG A 44 9.91 -7.13 -1.42
C ARG A 44 11.18 -6.47 -1.96
N THR A 45 11.12 -5.84 -3.13
CA THR A 45 12.27 -5.14 -3.71
C THR A 45 12.79 -4.04 -2.77
N ILE A 46 11.89 -3.22 -2.22
CA ILE A 46 12.25 -2.16 -1.27
C ILE A 46 12.82 -2.75 0.02
N TYR A 47 12.19 -3.79 0.58
CA TYR A 47 12.67 -4.51 1.76
C TYR A 47 14.08 -5.03 1.59
N LEU A 48 14.36 -5.71 0.46
CA LEU A 48 15.68 -6.24 0.15
C LEU A 48 16.71 -5.11 -0.05
N TRP A 49 16.34 -4.06 -0.79
CA TRP A 49 17.19 -2.89 -1.01
C TRP A 49 17.58 -2.20 0.31
N MET A 50 16.66 -2.13 1.28
CA MET A 50 16.90 -1.55 2.59
C MET A 50 17.74 -2.42 3.56
N GLY A 51 18.21 -3.59 3.11
CA GLY A 51 19.01 -4.51 3.94
C GLY A 51 18.25 -5.72 4.45
N GLY A 52 17.06 -5.99 3.90
CA GLY A 52 16.25 -7.19 4.13
C GLY A 52 16.09 -7.54 5.61
N PRO A 53 16.67 -8.67 6.07
CA PRO A 53 16.62 -9.10 7.48
C PRO A 53 17.01 -8.04 8.52
N LYS A 54 17.83 -7.04 8.13
CA LYS A 54 18.32 -5.96 9.00
C LYS A 54 17.42 -4.72 8.99
N THR A 55 16.44 -4.67 8.10
CA THR A 55 15.55 -3.51 7.94
C THR A 55 14.63 -3.35 9.16
N LYS A 56 14.51 -2.11 9.65
CA LYS A 56 13.54 -1.70 10.67
C LYS A 56 12.62 -0.62 10.09
N GLY A 57 11.33 -0.69 10.38
CA GLY A 57 10.39 0.41 10.11
C GLY A 57 9.76 0.46 8.71
N ILE A 58 9.64 -0.66 7.99
CA ILE A 58 8.75 -0.75 6.81
C ILE A 58 7.34 -1.09 7.29
N THR A 59 6.36 -0.23 7.05
CA THR A 59 4.97 -0.45 7.46
C THR A 59 3.97 -0.01 6.39
N GLY A 60 3.76 -0.80 5.34
CA GLY A 60 2.85 -0.46 4.24
C GLY A 60 1.43 -1.02 4.39
N CYS A 61 0.49 -0.48 3.62
CA CYS A 61 -0.82 -1.08 3.32
C CYS A 61 -1.01 -1.23 1.80
N SER A 62 -1.51 -2.38 1.39
CA SER A 62 -1.88 -2.68 0.01
C SER A 62 -3.33 -3.18 0.00
N VAL A 63 -4.13 -2.68 -0.93
CA VAL A 63 -5.50 -3.14 -1.18
C VAL A 63 -5.44 -4.05 -2.39
N VAL A 64 -5.88 -5.29 -2.22
CA VAL A 64 -5.83 -6.33 -3.26
C VAL A 64 -7.21 -6.87 -3.56
N SER A 65 -7.41 -7.38 -4.76
CA SER A 65 -8.62 -8.12 -5.13
C SER A 65 -8.82 -9.35 -4.23
N PRO A 66 -10.07 -9.85 -4.07
CA PRO A 66 -10.34 -11.03 -3.25
C PRO A 66 -9.58 -12.29 -3.67
N ASP A 67 -9.23 -12.42 -4.96
CA ASP A 67 -8.43 -13.52 -5.49
C ASP A 67 -6.90 -13.31 -5.35
N LEU A 68 -6.49 -12.18 -4.75
CA LEU A 68 -5.12 -11.79 -4.45
C LEU A 68 -4.23 -11.58 -5.69
N LYS A 69 -4.83 -11.48 -6.89
CA LYS A 69 -4.08 -11.35 -8.15
C LYS A 69 -3.84 -9.91 -8.58
N LEU A 70 -4.70 -8.99 -8.16
CA LEU A 70 -4.65 -7.60 -8.56
C LEU A 70 -4.41 -6.69 -7.36
N GLU A 71 -3.39 -5.86 -7.45
CA GLU A 71 -3.25 -4.71 -6.54
C GLU A 71 -4.14 -3.58 -7.05
N LEU A 72 -4.99 -3.06 -6.16
CA LEU A 72 -5.95 -1.98 -6.42
C LEU A 72 -5.46 -0.64 -5.89
N ALA A 73 -4.63 -0.65 -4.84
CA ALA A 73 -3.95 0.52 -4.30
C ALA A 73 -2.79 0.11 -3.37
N ASN A 74 -1.82 0.99 -3.14
CA ASN A 74 -0.84 0.83 -2.09
C ASN A 74 -0.38 2.18 -1.51
N THR A 75 0.10 2.15 -0.27
CA THR A 75 0.60 3.35 0.43
C THR A 75 2.07 3.65 0.15
N GLY A 76 2.73 2.89 -0.74
CA GLY A 76 4.19 2.89 -0.89
C GLY A 76 4.91 2.21 0.28
N SER A 77 6.17 2.62 0.51
CA SER A 77 7.05 2.03 1.52
C SER A 77 6.72 2.43 2.95
N ALA A 78 6.02 3.56 3.13
CA ALA A 78 5.62 4.10 4.43
C ALA A 78 6.82 4.14 5.38
N LEU A 79 7.90 4.73 4.91
CA LEU A 79 9.12 4.89 5.69
C LEU A 79 8.97 6.12 6.55
N VAL A 80 9.62 6.12 7.71
CA VAL A 80 9.47 7.20 8.68
C VAL A 80 9.90 8.57 8.18
N TRP A 81 10.82 8.67 7.21
CA TRP A 81 11.14 9.95 6.58
C TRP A 81 10.02 10.46 5.66
N GLU A 82 9.06 9.62 5.29
CA GLU A 82 7.87 9.96 4.52
C GLU A 82 6.68 10.35 5.43
N LEU A 83 6.91 10.53 6.74
CA LEU A 83 5.86 10.81 7.76
C LEU A 83 4.89 11.92 7.37
N PHE A 84 5.37 12.94 6.67
CA PHE A 84 4.55 14.12 6.33
C PHE A 84 3.87 14.02 4.97
N ASP A 85 4.40 13.19 4.07
CA ASP A 85 4.00 13.21 2.65
C ASP A 85 3.32 11.91 2.19
N SER A 86 3.63 10.78 2.83
CA SER A 86 3.08 9.48 2.43
C SER A 86 1.60 9.35 2.76
N ILE A 87 0.91 8.62 1.89
CA ILE A 87 -0.48 8.16 2.09
C ILE A 87 -0.62 7.42 3.43
N ALA A 88 0.41 6.67 3.85
CA ALA A 88 0.38 5.85 5.06
C ALA A 88 0.16 6.65 6.36
N TYR A 89 0.52 7.94 6.38
CA TYR A 89 0.49 8.77 7.57
C TYR A 89 -0.53 9.91 7.50
N ASN A 90 -1.25 10.02 6.37
CA ASN A 90 -2.28 11.04 6.17
C ASN A 90 -3.66 10.36 5.99
N PRO A 91 -4.59 10.52 6.94
CA PRO A 91 -5.85 9.79 6.95
C PRO A 91 -6.77 10.20 5.79
N LEU A 92 -6.67 11.44 5.31
CA LEU A 92 -7.46 11.89 4.16
C LEU A 92 -6.92 11.25 2.88
N LYS A 93 -5.60 11.27 2.67
CA LYS A 93 -4.98 10.57 1.53
C LYS A 93 -5.28 9.07 1.57
N PHE A 94 -5.21 8.46 2.76
CA PHE A 94 -5.53 7.05 2.95
C PHE A 94 -7.01 6.75 2.64
N ALA A 95 -7.93 7.57 3.13
CA ALA A 95 -9.35 7.42 2.84
C ALA A 95 -9.66 7.54 1.34
N THR A 96 -9.06 8.51 0.66
CA THR A 96 -9.16 8.66 -0.81
C THR A 96 -8.57 7.45 -1.53
N MET A 97 -7.44 6.91 -1.08
CA MET A 97 -6.85 5.70 -1.64
C MET A 97 -7.84 4.51 -1.55
N LEU A 98 -8.54 4.35 -0.42
CA LEU A 98 -9.57 3.33 -0.26
C LEU A 98 -10.73 3.53 -1.24
N ASP A 99 -11.24 4.76 -1.40
CA ASP A 99 -12.31 5.05 -2.35
C ASP A 99 -11.89 4.72 -3.79
N ASN A 100 -10.70 5.16 -4.19
CA ASN A 100 -10.14 4.85 -5.50
C ASN A 100 -10.03 3.33 -5.70
N SER A 101 -9.59 2.58 -4.68
CA SER A 101 -9.47 1.12 -4.77
C SER A 101 -10.83 0.43 -5.01
N LEU A 102 -11.89 0.93 -4.39
CA LEU A 102 -13.24 0.39 -4.56
C LEU A 102 -13.77 0.68 -5.97
N GLU A 103 -13.58 1.90 -6.46
CA GLU A 103 -13.93 2.28 -7.84
C GLU A 103 -13.19 1.41 -8.86
N ARG A 104 -11.88 1.21 -8.66
CA ARG A 104 -11.05 0.35 -9.52
C ARG A 104 -11.56 -1.09 -9.54
N PHE A 105 -11.93 -1.63 -8.39
CA PHE A 105 -12.49 -2.98 -8.31
C PHE A 105 -13.85 -3.07 -9.01
N GLN A 106 -14.75 -2.12 -8.76
CA GLN A 106 -16.06 -2.07 -9.42
C GLN A 106 -15.93 -1.99 -10.94
N ARG A 107 -14.97 -1.21 -11.43
CA ARG A 107 -14.66 -1.10 -12.86
C ARG A 107 -14.12 -2.40 -13.46
N GLU A 108 -13.30 -3.15 -12.73
CA GLU A 108 -12.89 -4.48 -13.16
C GLU A 108 -14.11 -5.41 -13.25
N GLN A 109 -14.95 -5.43 -12.22
CA GLN A 109 -16.15 -6.26 -12.18
C GLN A 109 -17.13 -5.90 -13.31
N SER A 110 -17.27 -4.61 -13.66
CA SER A 110 -18.12 -4.21 -14.78
C SER A 110 -17.60 -4.74 -16.12
N ILE A 111 -16.28 -4.77 -16.34
CA ILE A 111 -15.70 -5.35 -17.56
C ILE A 111 -15.92 -6.87 -17.59
N LEU A 112 -15.79 -7.54 -16.44
CA LEU A 112 -16.01 -8.99 -16.33
C LEU A 112 -17.47 -9.38 -16.56
N ALA A 113 -18.40 -8.59 -16.03
CA ALA A 113 -19.84 -8.84 -16.10
C ALA A 113 -20.48 -8.38 -17.42
N ASP A 114 -19.77 -7.64 -18.27
CA ASP A 114 -20.31 -7.17 -19.54
C ASP A 114 -20.56 -8.35 -20.51
N VAL A 115 -21.85 -8.60 -20.74
CA VAL A 115 -22.36 -9.66 -21.62
C VAL A 115 -22.23 -9.31 -23.10
N ASN A 116 -22.03 -8.03 -23.43
CA ASN A 116 -21.89 -7.58 -24.82
C ASN A 116 -20.45 -7.73 -25.34
N LEU A 117 -19.49 -7.99 -24.46
CA LEU A 117 -18.10 -8.22 -24.84
C LEU A 117 -17.88 -9.70 -25.19
N SER A 118 -17.28 -9.94 -26.36
CA SER A 118 -16.67 -11.23 -26.63
C SER A 118 -15.53 -11.50 -25.64
N ASN A 119 -15.14 -12.78 -25.49
CA ASN A 119 -14.04 -13.16 -24.61
C ASN A 119 -12.71 -12.48 -24.99
N GLU A 120 -12.46 -12.26 -26.28
CA GLU A 120 -11.26 -11.58 -26.75
C GLU A 120 -11.26 -10.09 -26.41
N GLU A 121 -12.37 -9.41 -26.64
CA GLU A 121 -12.53 -8.00 -26.28
C GLU A 121 -12.43 -7.79 -24.77
N ARG A 122 -13.05 -8.66 -23.97
CA ARG A 122 -12.95 -8.62 -22.51
C ARG A 122 -11.49 -8.71 -22.06
N ARG A 123 -10.72 -9.67 -22.58
CA ARG A 123 -9.28 -9.81 -22.28
C ARG A 123 -8.50 -8.56 -22.66
N LYS A 124 -8.76 -7.99 -23.84
CA LYS A 124 -8.10 -6.77 -24.32
C LYS A 124 -8.41 -5.56 -23.43
N GLN A 125 -9.66 -5.41 -23.01
CA GLN A 125 -10.08 -4.33 -22.12
C GLN A 125 -9.47 -4.47 -20.72
N LEU A 126 -9.52 -5.67 -20.13
CA LEU A 126 -8.88 -5.95 -18.84
C LEU A 126 -7.37 -5.69 -18.90
N GLY A 127 -6.68 -6.14 -19.95
CA GLY A 127 -5.25 -5.88 -20.11
C GLY A 127 -4.90 -4.40 -20.15
N LYS A 128 -5.67 -3.60 -20.90
CA LYS A 128 -5.52 -2.13 -20.93
C LYS A 128 -5.81 -1.49 -19.57
N PHE A 129 -6.88 -1.94 -18.91
CA PHE A 129 -7.27 -1.45 -17.60
C PHE A 129 -6.19 -1.74 -16.55
N HIS A 130 -5.71 -2.99 -16.46
CA HIS A 130 -4.66 -3.40 -15.54
C HIS A 130 -3.34 -2.66 -15.78
N ALA A 131 -2.98 -2.38 -17.04
CA ALA A 131 -1.78 -1.59 -17.35
C ALA A 131 -1.88 -0.15 -16.80
N LYS A 132 -3.02 0.53 -17.04
CA LYS A 132 -3.29 1.88 -16.52
C LYS A 132 -3.35 1.89 -14.99
N LEU A 133 -3.99 0.88 -14.40
CA LEU A 133 -4.10 0.70 -12.96
C LEU A 133 -2.71 0.60 -12.31
N LYS A 134 -1.83 -0.26 -12.84
CA LYS A 134 -0.45 -0.38 -12.34
C LYS A 134 0.31 0.93 -12.39
N GLN A 135 0.13 1.72 -13.46
CA GLN A 135 0.76 3.03 -13.55
C GLN A 135 0.22 4.00 -12.49
N ALA A 136 -1.11 4.09 -12.34
CA ALA A 136 -1.73 4.97 -11.35
C ALA A 136 -1.28 4.64 -9.91
N ILE A 137 -1.28 3.34 -9.56
CA ILE A 137 -0.81 2.88 -8.23
C ILE A 137 0.66 3.25 -8.01
N ARG A 138 1.51 3.10 -9.03
CA ARG A 138 2.94 3.45 -8.93
C ARG A 138 3.14 4.95 -8.72
N GLU A 139 2.33 5.78 -9.36
CA GLU A 139 2.37 7.24 -9.21
C GLU A 139 1.86 7.68 -7.83
N GLU A 140 0.80 7.05 -7.32
CA GLU A 140 0.25 7.31 -5.99
C GLU A 140 1.19 6.87 -4.85
N GLY A 141 1.72 5.64 -4.95
CA GLY A 141 2.63 5.04 -3.98
C GLY A 141 4.10 5.36 -4.21
N LYS A 142 4.40 6.47 -4.90
CA LYS A 142 5.76 6.80 -5.32
C LYS A 142 6.69 6.92 -4.12
N PHE A 143 7.77 6.15 -4.17
CA PHE A 143 8.85 6.17 -3.18
C PHE A 143 9.65 7.47 -3.27
N HIS A 144 9.94 8.07 -2.12
CA HIS A 144 10.84 9.22 -2.01
C HIS A 144 12.16 8.81 -1.36
N LEU A 145 13.26 9.24 -1.96
CA LEU A 145 14.57 9.11 -1.33
C LEU A 145 14.59 9.89 -0.02
N PRO A 146 15.34 9.42 1.00
CA PRO A 146 15.50 10.18 2.23
C PRO A 146 16.08 11.57 1.91
N PRO A 147 15.61 12.63 2.57
CA PRO A 147 16.15 13.96 2.36
C PRO A 147 17.64 14.00 2.75
N PRO A 148 18.46 14.85 2.10
CA PRO A 148 19.88 14.98 2.44
C PRO A 148 20.08 15.21 3.95
N GLY A 149 20.97 14.43 4.56
CA GLY A 149 21.26 14.50 6.01
C GLY A 149 20.34 13.66 6.90
N PHE A 150 19.34 12.97 6.34
CA PHE A 150 18.52 12.03 7.11
C PHE A 150 19.36 10.84 7.58
N SER A 151 19.40 10.61 8.89
CA SER A 151 20.08 9.47 9.50
C SER A 151 19.09 8.46 10.06
N ILE A 152 19.45 7.17 10.08
CA ILE A 152 18.68 6.11 10.72
C ILE A 152 18.42 6.41 12.21
N LYS A 153 19.29 7.21 12.86
CA LYS A 153 19.08 7.68 14.23
C LYS A 153 17.95 8.72 14.31
N GLY A 154 17.87 9.64 13.36
CA GLY A 154 16.77 10.60 13.25
C GLY A 154 15.40 9.96 12.98
N ALA A 155 15.39 8.84 12.25
CA ALA A 155 14.21 7.98 12.10
C ALA A 155 13.68 7.44 13.45
N ALA A 156 14.57 6.96 14.32
CA ALA A 156 14.19 6.46 15.64
C ALA A 156 13.66 7.57 16.56
N ASP A 157 14.24 8.78 16.46
CA ASP A 157 13.78 9.93 17.24
C ASP A 157 12.39 10.42 16.79
N LEU A 158 12.09 10.36 15.48
CA LEU A 158 10.74 10.64 14.95
C LEU A 158 9.69 9.64 15.44
N PHE A 159 10.01 8.34 15.50
CA PHE A 159 9.10 7.31 16.05
C PHE A 159 8.87 7.45 17.56
N ARG A 160 9.87 7.92 18.32
CA ARG A 160 9.67 8.27 19.74
C ARG A 160 8.76 9.48 19.89
N LEU A 161 8.90 10.48 19.03
CA LEU A 161 8.07 11.69 19.03
C LEU A 161 6.62 11.44 18.56
N SER A 162 6.39 10.42 17.71
CA SER A 162 5.03 10.01 17.31
C SER A 162 4.29 9.20 18.39
N GLY A 163 5.02 8.65 19.37
CA GLY A 163 4.47 7.84 20.46
C GLY A 163 4.37 6.35 20.15
N ASP A 164 4.91 5.90 19.03
CA ASP A 164 4.86 4.49 18.58
C ASP A 164 6.02 3.63 19.14
N LEU A 165 7.03 4.25 19.74
CA LEU A 165 8.09 3.58 20.51
C LEU A 165 8.05 4.07 21.97
N LYS A 166 7.83 3.15 22.91
CA LYS A 166 8.10 3.42 24.34
C LYS A 166 9.60 3.67 24.54
N PRO A 167 9.97 4.52 25.52
CA PRO A 167 11.36 4.92 25.77
C PRO A 167 12.32 3.73 25.90
#